data_AF-A0A317F0D9-F1
#
_entry.id   AF-A0A317F0D9-F1
#
_cell.length_a   1.000
_cell.length_b   1.000
_cell.length_c   1.000
_cell.angle_alpha   90.00
_cell.angle_beta   90.00
_cell.angle_gamma   90.00
#
_symmetry.space_group_name_H-M   'P 1'
#
loop_
_entity.id
_entity.type
_entity.pdbx_description
1 polymer ?
#
loop_
_entity_poly.entity_id
_entity_poly.type
_entity_poly.pdbx_seq_one_letter_code
_entity_poly.pdbx_strand_id
1 'polypeptide(L)'
;MNVQNSKLRAGTYCIIRLLILAFAILIFYNFADYLLPEYIREDQFSFVGALNLFLQLTFCFCLFYGVFIFFEFNKFRKKGLADLRNMAFIVSIMNILILLASLFFTLKCN
;
A
#
# COMPACT_ATOMS: atom_id res chain seq x y z
N MET A 1 26.50 -11.52 15.67
CA MET A 1 25.60 -11.76 14.52
C MET A 1 26.28 -11.15 13.30
N ASN A 2 26.59 -11.93 12.26
CA ASN A 2 27.38 -11.46 11.11
C ASN A 2 26.63 -10.33 10.36
N VAL A 3 27.28 -9.17 10.15
CA VAL A 3 26.70 -7.95 9.57
C VAL A 3 26.11 -8.21 8.17
N GLN A 4 26.66 -9.16 7.43
CA GLN A 4 26.15 -9.56 6.12
C GLN A 4 24.75 -10.20 6.19
N ASN A 5 24.47 -10.96 7.26
CA ASN A 5 23.18 -11.60 7.46
C ASN A 5 22.09 -10.61 7.92
N SER A 6 22.44 -9.49 8.58
CA SER A 6 21.45 -8.48 8.98
C SER A 6 20.91 -7.71 7.77
N LYS A 7 21.81 -7.31 6.86
CA LYS A 7 21.46 -6.60 5.62
C LYS A 7 20.60 -7.44 4.69
N LEU A 8 20.94 -8.72 4.52
CA LEU A 8 20.13 -9.65 3.71
C LEU A 8 18.70 -9.75 4.23
N ARG A 9 18.52 -9.94 5.55
CA ARG A 9 17.20 -10.01 6.19
C ARG A 9 16.40 -8.72 6.03
N ALA A 10 17.05 -7.56 6.14
CA ALA A 10 16.41 -6.27 5.93
C ALA A 10 15.96 -6.09 4.47
N GLY A 11 16.79 -6.51 3.51
CA GLY A 11 16.44 -6.52 2.09
C GLY A 11 15.24 -7.44 1.78
N THR A 12 15.25 -8.67 2.29
CA THR A 12 14.13 -9.61 2.14
C THR A 12 12.84 -9.06 2.74
N TYR A 13 12.91 -8.45 3.94
CA TYR A 13 11.77 -7.76 4.55
C TYR A 13 11.20 -6.67 3.63
N CYS A 14 12.06 -5.81 3.09
CA CYS A 14 11.66 -4.73 2.19
C CYS A 14 10.94 -5.28 0.94
N ILE A 15 11.54 -6.28 0.28
CA ILE A 15 10.97 -6.90 -0.92
C ILE A 15 9.61 -7.53 -0.62
N ILE A 16 9.48 -8.29 0.46
CA ILE A 16 8.19 -8.92 0.84
C ILE A 16 7.12 -7.85 1.06
N ARG A 17 7.46 -6.74 1.72
CA ARG A 17 6.52 -5.65 1.98
C ARG A 17 6.10 -4.90 0.72
N LEU A 18 7.03 -4.70 -0.22
CA LEU A 18 6.71 -4.12 -1.52
C LEU A 18 5.85 -5.06 -2.37
N LEU A 19 6.11 -6.37 -2.32
CA LEU A 19 5.27 -7.37 -2.99
C LEU A 19 3.85 -7.38 -2.43
N ILE A 20 3.68 -7.39 -1.11
CA ILE A 20 2.34 -7.33 -0.48
C ILE A 20 1.58 -6.09 -0.93
N LEU A 21 2.24 -4.93 -0.94
CA LEU A 21 1.67 -3.67 -1.41
C LEU A 21 1.24 -3.74 -2.88
N ALA A 22 2.11 -4.25 -3.76
CA ALA A 22 1.82 -4.41 -5.18
C ALA A 22 0.68 -5.41 -5.43
N PHE A 23 0.68 -6.55 -4.75
CA PHE A 23 -0.38 -7.55 -4.85
C PHE A 23 -1.73 -7.01 -4.39
N ALA A 24 -1.78 -6.27 -3.29
CA ALA A 24 -3.02 -5.64 -2.82
C ALA A 24 -3.60 -4.66 -3.87
N ILE A 25 -2.75 -3.83 -4.46
CA ILE A 25 -3.15 -2.88 -5.52
C ILE A 25 -3.67 -3.63 -6.75
N LEU A 26 -2.99 -4.69 -7.20
CA LEU A 26 -3.44 -5.52 -8.32
C LEU A 26 -4.78 -6.19 -8.03
N ILE A 27 -5.01 -6.65 -6.81
CA ILE A 27 -6.29 -7.22 -6.39
C ILE A 27 -7.37 -6.13 -6.47
N PHE A 28 -7.15 -4.94 -5.92
CA PHE A 28 -8.15 -3.88 -5.98
C PHE A 28 -8.45 -3.44 -7.41
N TYR A 29 -7.45 -3.38 -8.28
CA TYR A 29 -7.65 -3.06 -9.69
C TYR A 29 -8.56 -4.07 -10.37
N ASN A 30 -8.32 -5.38 -10.16
CA ASN A 30 -9.13 -6.43 -10.76
C ASN A 30 -10.53 -6.53 -10.14
N PHE A 31 -10.67 -6.26 -8.83
CA PHE A 31 -11.95 -6.40 -8.12
C PHE A 31 -12.83 -5.16 -8.18
N ALA A 32 -12.27 -3.98 -8.50
CA ALA A 32 -13.05 -2.76 -8.60
C ALA A 32 -14.23 -2.92 -9.55
N ASP A 33 -14.01 -3.47 -10.76
CA ASP A 33 -15.07 -3.69 -11.76
C ASP A 33 -16.18 -4.65 -11.30
N TYR A 34 -15.85 -5.62 -10.43
CA TYR A 34 -16.82 -6.59 -9.91
C TYR A 34 -17.60 -6.07 -8.70
N LEU A 35 -17.04 -5.09 -7.98
CA LEU A 35 -17.65 -4.50 -6.80
C LEU A 35 -18.55 -3.31 -7.15
N LEU A 36 -18.60 -2.88 -8.41
CA LEU A 36 -19.59 -1.89 -8.84
C LEU A 36 -21.01 -2.45 -8.83
N PRO A 37 -22.00 -1.65 -8.39
CA PRO A 37 -23.40 -1.95 -8.61
C PRO A 37 -23.73 -2.09 -10.10
N GLU A 38 -24.62 -3.04 -10.44
CA GLU A 38 -25.01 -3.33 -11.84
C GLU A 38 -25.47 -2.08 -12.60
N TYR A 39 -26.19 -1.17 -11.94
CA TYR A 39 -26.69 0.07 -12.55
C TYR A 39 -25.59 1.05 -12.98
N ILE A 40 -24.39 0.99 -12.39
CA ILE A 40 -23.23 1.82 -12.80
C ILE A 40 -22.37 1.07 -13.83
N ARG A 41 -22.39 -0.26 -13.77
CA ARG A 41 -21.60 -1.13 -14.64
C ARG A 41 -22.09 -1.12 -16.09
N GLU A 42 -23.39 -0.97 -16.28
CA GLU A 42 -24.02 -0.88 -17.61
C GLU A 42 -24.01 0.53 -18.21
N ASP A 43 -23.59 1.54 -17.44
CA ASP A 43 -23.50 2.92 -17.90
C ASP A 43 -22.23 3.14 -18.76
N GLN A 44 -22.29 4.05 -19.73
CA GLN A 44 -21.18 4.33 -20.66
C GLN A 44 -19.92 4.87 -19.95
N PHE A 45 -20.05 5.27 -18.69
CA PHE A 45 -18.98 5.77 -17.82
C PHE A 45 -18.56 4.79 -16.72
N SER A 46 -18.89 3.49 -16.83
CA SER A 46 -18.55 2.46 -15.84
C SER A 46 -17.06 2.44 -15.44
N PHE A 47 -16.17 2.77 -16.37
CA PHE A 47 -14.73 2.95 -16.13
C PHE A 47 -14.41 4.01 -15.06
N VAL A 48 -15.12 5.14 -15.06
CA VAL A 48 -14.89 6.24 -14.10
C VAL A 48 -15.32 5.78 -12.69
N GLY A 49 -16.44 5.08 -12.60
CA GLY A 49 -16.91 4.49 -11.34
C GLY A 49 -15.92 3.45 -10.80
N ALA A 50 -15.41 2.57 -11.66
CA ALA A 50 -14.39 1.58 -11.30
C ALA A 50 -13.11 2.22 -10.79
N LEU A 51 -12.63 3.25 -11.47
CA LEU A 51 -11.44 3.99 -11.06
C LEU A 51 -11.64 4.66 -9.70
N ASN A 52 -12.80 5.28 -9.45
CA ASN A 52 -13.10 5.90 -8.16
C ASN A 52 -13.11 4.85 -7.02
N LEU A 53 -13.78 3.71 -7.25
CA LEU A 53 -13.82 2.63 -6.26
C LEU A 53 -12.43 2.03 -5.99
N PHE A 54 -11.63 1.83 -7.04
CA PHE A 54 -10.24 1.41 -6.94
C PHE A 54 -9.41 2.37 -6.08
N LEU A 55 -9.54 3.67 -6.31
CA LEU A 55 -8.82 4.70 -5.56
C LEU A 55 -9.24 4.72 -4.09
N GLN A 56 -10.53 4.57 -3.79
CA GLN A 56 -11.04 4.49 -2.41
C GLN A 56 -10.54 3.24 -1.68
N LEU A 57 -10.59 2.08 -2.32
CA LEU A 57 -10.07 0.82 -1.76
C LEU A 57 -8.56 0.92 -1.49
N THR A 58 -7.81 1.46 -2.45
CA THR A 58 -6.36 1.66 -2.32
C THR A 58 -6.04 2.64 -1.19
N PHE A 59 -6.78 3.73 -1.07
CA PHE A 59 -6.63 4.70 0.01
C PHE A 59 -6.88 4.06 1.39
N CYS A 60 -7.99 3.34 1.52
CA CYS A 60 -8.36 2.64 2.75
C CYS A 60 -7.30 1.61 3.15
N PHE A 61 -6.82 0.81 2.20
CA PHE A 61 -5.74 -0.14 2.42
C PHE A 61 -4.44 0.55 2.85
N CYS A 62 -4.03 1.63 2.17
CA CYS A 62 -2.82 2.36 2.51
C CYS A 62 -2.86 2.96 3.93
N LEU A 63 -4.03 3.35 4.43
CA LEU A 63 -4.19 3.77 5.83
C LEU A 63 -3.88 2.62 6.79
N PHE A 64 -4.54 1.46 6.63
CA PHE A 64 -4.32 0.31 7.49
C PHE A 64 -2.90 -0.24 7.38
N TYR A 65 -2.38 -0.33 6.16
CA TYR A 65 -1.01 -0.77 5.90
C TYR A 65 0.02 0.19 6.50
N GLY A 66 -0.22 1.50 6.44
CA GLY A 66 0.62 2.50 7.09
C GLY A 66 0.72 2.31 8.60
N VAL A 67 -0.43 2.09 9.27
CA VAL A 67 -0.47 1.80 10.71
C VAL A 67 0.30 0.51 11.03
N PHE A 68 0.14 -0.53 10.21
CA PHE A 68 0.87 -1.78 10.37
C PHE A 68 2.40 -1.58 10.26
N ILE A 69 2.89 -0.87 9.23
CA ILE A 69 4.33 -0.59 9.09
C ILE A 69 4.84 0.27 10.24
N PHE A 70 4.05 1.24 10.72
CA PHE A 70 4.42 2.06 11.87
C PHE A 70 4.59 1.21 13.15
N PHE A 71 3.72 0.22 13.36
CA PHE A 71 3.88 -0.74 14.44
C PHE A 71 5.18 -1.55 14.31
N GLU A 72 5.50 -2.03 13.11
CA GLU A 72 6.76 -2.73 12.84
C GLU A 72 7.98 -1.84 13.07
N PHE A 73 7.94 -0.59 12.60
CA PHE A 73 8.98 0.40 12.83
C PHE A 73 9.24 0.60 14.34
N ASN A 74 8.19 0.78 15.13
CA ASN A 74 8.30 0.93 16.58
C ASN A 74 8.86 -0.33 17.24
N LYS A 75 8.47 -1.51 16.76
CA LYS A 75 9.02 -2.80 17.22
C LYS A 75 10.52 -2.91 16.92
N PHE A 76 10.96 -2.52 15.72
CA PHE A 76 12.39 -2.55 15.35
C PHE A 76 13.21 -1.52 16.12
N ARG A 77 12.65 -0.34 16.37
CA ARG A 77 13.25 0.69 17.23
C ARG A 77 13.47 0.16 18.65
N LYS A 78 12.46 -0.46 19.26
CA LYS A 78 12.57 -1.05 20.61
C LYS A 78 13.61 -2.18 20.69
N LYS A 79 13.81 -2.92 19.59
CA LYS A 79 14.77 -4.03 19.52
C LYS A 79 16.18 -3.63 19.05
N GLY A 80 16.43 -2.34 18.78
CA GLY A 80 17.73 -1.86 18.31
C GLY A 80 18.12 -2.33 16.90
N LEU A 81 17.15 -2.75 16.07
CA LEU A 81 17.40 -3.30 14.73
C LEU A 81 17.42 -2.18 13.68
N ALA A 82 18.55 -1.46 13.58
CA ALA A 82 18.68 -0.27 12.73
C ALA A 82 18.42 -0.53 11.24
N ASP A 83 18.95 -1.64 10.68
CA ASP A 83 18.77 -1.98 9.25
C ASP A 83 17.29 -2.19 8.89
N LEU A 84 16.56 -2.97 9.71
CA LEU A 84 15.13 -3.24 9.53
C LEU A 84 14.29 -1.98 9.73
N ARG A 85 14.67 -1.13 10.68
CA ARG A 85 14.03 0.17 10.91
C ARG A 85 14.17 1.08 9.68
N ASN A 86 15.35 1.16 9.09
CA ASN A 86 15.59 1.98 7.90
C ASN A 86 14.78 1.46 6.71
N MET A 87 14.71 0.14 6.51
CA MET A 87 13.88 -0.45 5.46
C MET A 87 12.38 -0.23 5.70
N ALA A 88 11.89 -0.37 6.95
CA ALA A 88 10.51 -0.06 7.29
C ALA A 88 10.16 1.40 7.01
N PHE A 89 11.09 2.33 7.27
CA PHE A 89 10.92 3.74 6.95
C PHE A 89 10.81 3.99 5.43
N ILE A 90 11.64 3.33 4.61
CA ILE A 90 11.52 3.39 3.14
C ILE A 90 10.15 2.91 2.68
N VAL A 91 9.68 1.77 3.20
CA VAL A 91 8.34 1.23 2.88
C VAL A 91 7.24 2.20 3.33
N SER A 92 7.37 2.86 4.49
CA SER A 92 6.43 3.89 4.94
C SER A 92 6.38 5.07 3.99
N ILE A 93 7.52 5.57 3.50
CA ILE A 93 7.56 6.68 2.54
C ILE A 93 6.82 6.28 1.26
N MET A 94 7.08 5.09 0.72
CA MET A 94 6.39 4.60 -0.47
C MET A 94 4.88 4.48 -0.26
N ASN A 95 4.45 3.98 0.90
CA ASN A 95 3.03 3.91 1.24
C ASN A 95 2.38 5.30 1.34
N ILE A 96 3.09 6.28 1.92
CA ILE A 96 2.59 7.67 2.01
C ILE A 96 2.48 8.30 0.61
N LEU A 97 3.46 8.07 -0.27
CA LEU A 97 3.39 8.57 -1.65
C LEU A 97 2.17 8.02 -2.39
N ILE A 98 1.89 6.72 -2.26
CA ILE A 98 0.70 6.10 -2.87
C ILE A 98 -0.58 6.68 -2.24
N LEU A 99 -0.63 6.81 -0.91
CA LEU A 99 -1.77 7.39 -0.21
C LEU A 99 -2.07 8.82 -0.67
N LEU A 100 -1.04 9.66 -0.82
CA LEU A 100 -1.17 11.03 -1.34
C LEU A 100 -1.62 11.05 -2.80
N ALA A 101 -1.09 10.15 -3.64
CA ALA A 101 -1.52 10.01 -5.02
C ALA A 101 -3.01 9.63 -5.08
N SER A 102 -3.42 8.60 -4.34
CA SER A 102 -4.82 8.17 -4.25
C SER A 102 -5.73 9.29 -3.77
N LEU A 103 -5.31 10.06 -2.75
CA LEU A 103 -6.08 11.20 -2.25
C LEU A 103 -6.22 12.30 -3.31
N PHE A 104 -5.12 12.66 -3.98
CA PHE A 104 -5.13 13.69 -5.02
C PHE A 104 -6.04 13.31 -6.20
N PHE A 105 -5.99 12.07 -6.66
CA PHE A 105 -6.87 11.60 -7.72
C PHE A 105 -8.33 11.53 -7.27
N THR A 106 -8.60 11.10 -6.04
CA THR A 106 -9.98 11.06 -5.51
C THR A 106 -10.58 12.45 -5.41
N LEU A 107 -9.81 13.46 -4.96
CA LEU A 107 -10.26 14.86 -4.89
C LEU A 107 -10.44 15.52 -6.25
N LYS A 108 -9.74 15.04 -7.30
CA LYS A 108 -9.86 15.58 -8.66
C LYS A 108 -11.00 14.92 -9.46
N CYS A 109 -11.36 13.68 -9.12
CA CYS A 109 -12.42 12.92 -9.79
C CYS A 109 -13.81 13.10 -9.18
N ASN A 110 -13.92 13.65 -7.96
CA ASN A 110 -15.17 14.14 -7.37
C ASN A 110 -15.41 15.60 -7.76
#